data_AF-A0A2D6K285-F1
#
_entry.id   AF-A0A2D6K285-F1
#
_cell.length_a   1.000
_cell.length_b   1.000
_cell.length_c   1.000
_cell.angle_alpha   90.00
_cell.angle_beta   90.00
_cell.angle_gamma   90.00
#
_symmetry.space_group_name_H-M   'P 1'
#
loop_
_entity.id
_entity.type
_entity.pdbx_description
1 polymer ?
#
loop_
_entity_poly.entity_id
_entity_poly.type
_entity_poly.pdbx_seq_one_letter_code
_entity_poly.pdbx_strand_id
1 'polypeptide(L)'
;MNFKKMHGCGNDFVILDFRSEENKDLSPVRMAAICDRHFGVGCDQLVILKPSEKADLRAQFFNADGSESGACGNATRCVADIFMKEQGSDHCSIETGGGILHAERAENALVRVNMGQPRLEWQQIPLAEERDTLMLELTENAMNPAVAVNMGNPHCVIFVDDAEQALVERIGPTIEHHKLFPERTNVEFVQVLEDGRLRQRTWERGGYETLACGSGACAVGVAAIRRELVEGREVEIILNGGTL
;
A
#
# COMPACT_ATOMS: atom_id res chain seq x y z
N MET A 1 -15.83 10.81 20.91
CA MET A 1 -14.47 10.36 20.52
C MET A 1 -14.02 11.28 19.41
N ASN A 2 -12.92 11.99 19.59
CA ASN A 2 -12.39 12.85 18.53
C ASN A 2 -11.62 12.01 17.54
N PHE A 3 -11.63 12.41 16.28
CA PHE A 3 -10.90 11.75 15.20
C PHE A 3 -10.36 12.79 14.21
N LYS A 4 -9.39 12.38 13.41
CA LYS A 4 -8.96 13.12 12.20
C LYS A 4 -9.36 12.30 10.97
N LYS A 5 -9.96 12.94 9.98
CA LYS A 5 -10.19 12.33 8.65
C LYS A 5 -9.10 12.81 7.70
N MET A 6 -8.38 11.90 7.08
CA MET A 6 -7.29 12.20 6.15
C MET A 6 -7.33 11.27 4.96
N HIS A 7 -6.61 11.59 3.89
CA HIS A 7 -6.40 10.67 2.78
C HIS A 7 -4.99 10.84 2.20
N GLY A 8 -4.46 9.79 1.58
CA GLY A 8 -3.25 9.83 0.76
C GLY A 8 -3.59 9.39 -0.66
N CYS A 9 -3.60 10.34 -1.60
CA CYS A 9 -4.01 10.09 -3.00
C CYS A 9 -5.36 9.35 -3.10
N GLY A 10 -6.40 9.86 -2.42
CA GLY A 10 -7.75 9.29 -2.44
C GLY A 10 -7.99 8.12 -1.46
N ASN A 11 -6.96 7.35 -1.09
CA ASN A 11 -7.10 6.30 -0.07
C ASN A 11 -7.30 6.95 1.31
N ASP A 12 -8.48 6.77 1.91
CA ASP A 12 -8.95 7.59 3.05
C ASP A 12 -8.99 6.86 4.39
N PHE A 13 -8.72 7.62 5.46
CA PHE A 13 -8.48 7.11 6.80
C PHE A 13 -9.27 7.87 7.85
N VAL A 14 -9.77 7.14 8.84
CA VAL A 14 -10.12 7.69 10.15
C VAL A 14 -8.98 7.41 11.11
N ILE A 15 -8.43 8.45 11.73
CA ILE A 15 -7.31 8.34 12.66
C ILE A 15 -7.81 8.67 14.07
N LEU A 16 -7.68 7.71 14.98
CA LEU A 16 -8.01 7.80 16.39
C LEU A 16 -6.72 7.90 17.19
N ASP A 17 -6.63 8.92 18.04
CA ASP A 17 -5.46 9.13 18.88
C ASP A 17 -5.70 8.61 20.29
N PHE A 18 -5.13 7.45 20.61
CA PHE A 18 -5.16 6.84 21.94
C PHE A 18 -3.78 6.89 22.62
N ARG A 19 -2.88 7.79 22.20
CA ARG A 19 -1.56 7.95 22.83
C ARG A 19 -1.64 8.32 24.32
N SER A 20 -2.65 9.11 24.70
CA SER A 20 -2.91 9.50 26.10
C SER A 20 -3.96 8.62 26.80
N GLU A 21 -4.53 7.63 26.12
CA GLU A 21 -5.60 6.76 26.62
C GLU A 21 -5.12 5.30 26.63
N GLU A 22 -4.18 5.02 27.53
CA GLU A 22 -3.57 3.70 27.68
C GLU A 22 -4.64 2.62 27.91
N ASN A 23 -4.51 1.47 27.24
CA ASN A 23 -5.46 0.34 27.25
C ASN A 23 -6.84 0.55 26.61
N LYS A 24 -7.11 1.69 25.98
CA LYS A 24 -8.35 1.87 25.22
C LYS A 24 -8.32 1.09 23.91
N ASP A 25 -9.24 0.18 23.70
CA ASP A 25 -9.33 -0.58 22.44
C ASP A 25 -10.74 -0.54 21.86
N LEU A 26 -10.85 -0.84 20.57
CA LEU A 26 -12.12 -1.00 19.87
C LEU A 26 -12.29 -2.46 19.47
N SER A 27 -13.52 -2.97 19.59
CA SER A 27 -13.82 -4.27 18.99
C SER A 27 -13.83 -4.16 17.46
N PRO A 28 -13.48 -5.23 16.72
CA PRO A 28 -13.57 -5.25 15.26
C PRO A 28 -14.94 -4.80 14.73
N VAL A 29 -16.03 -5.18 15.41
CA VAL A 29 -17.39 -4.75 15.08
C VAL A 29 -17.56 -3.23 15.16
N ARG A 30 -16.96 -2.57 16.17
CA ARG A 30 -16.99 -1.10 16.26
C ARG A 30 -16.12 -0.44 15.20
N MET A 31 -14.96 -1.02 14.91
CA MET A 31 -14.08 -0.53 13.84
C MET A 31 -14.80 -0.58 12.50
N ALA A 32 -15.41 -1.71 12.15
CA ALA A 32 -16.18 -1.88 10.92
C ALA A 32 -17.36 -0.89 10.84
N ALA A 33 -18.08 -0.68 11.96
CA ALA A 33 -19.16 0.31 12.01
C ALA A 33 -18.68 1.76 11.78
N ILE A 34 -17.45 2.11 12.18
CA ILE A 34 -16.86 3.43 11.88
C ILE A 34 -16.53 3.55 10.39
N CYS A 35 -15.99 2.48 9.81
CA CYS A 35 -15.56 2.44 8.41
C CYS A 35 -16.73 2.39 7.41
N ASP A 36 -17.93 1.99 7.82
CA ASP A 36 -19.12 2.00 6.97
C ASP A 36 -19.38 3.41 6.40
N ARG A 37 -19.51 3.52 5.07
CA ARG A 37 -19.63 4.81 4.37
C ARG A 37 -21.04 5.43 4.43
N HIS A 38 -22.06 4.68 4.81
CA HIS A 38 -23.45 5.16 4.86
C HIS A 38 -23.91 5.43 6.30
N PHE A 39 -23.52 4.57 7.23
CA PHE A 39 -23.95 4.59 8.62
C PHE A 39 -22.83 4.99 9.59
N GLY A 40 -21.58 4.98 9.13
CA GLY A 40 -20.40 5.40 9.89
C GLY A 40 -19.83 6.74 9.44
N VAL A 41 -18.54 6.92 9.72
CA VAL A 41 -17.76 8.06 9.20
C VAL A 41 -17.35 7.79 7.75
N GLY A 42 -17.15 6.52 7.40
CA GLY A 42 -16.69 6.07 6.09
C GLY A 42 -15.18 6.21 5.94
N CYS A 43 -14.45 5.11 5.72
CA CYS A 43 -13.04 5.14 5.32
C CYS A 43 -12.60 3.76 4.79
N ASP A 44 -11.53 3.74 4.00
CA ASP A 44 -10.88 2.48 3.59
C ASP A 44 -10.21 1.79 4.78
N GLN A 45 -9.54 2.55 5.65
CA GLN A 45 -8.86 2.01 6.83
C GLN A 45 -9.02 2.90 8.07
N LEU A 46 -9.10 2.25 9.23
CA LEU A 46 -9.04 2.89 10.53
C LEU A 46 -7.61 2.81 11.07
N VAL A 47 -7.08 3.92 11.58
CA VAL A 47 -5.75 3.99 12.18
C VAL A 47 -5.90 4.33 13.67
N ILE A 48 -5.25 3.56 14.53
CA ILE A 48 -5.19 3.84 15.97
C ILE A 48 -3.75 4.17 16.36
N LEU A 49 -3.55 5.39 16.87
CA LEU A 49 -2.26 5.83 17.41
C LEU A 49 -2.14 5.44 18.88
N LYS A 50 -0.97 4.93 19.24
CA LYS A 50 -0.62 4.38 20.55
C LYS A 50 0.76 4.88 20.99
N PRO A 51 1.05 4.90 22.31
CA PRO A 51 2.42 5.07 22.76
C PRO A 51 3.28 3.91 22.24
N SER A 52 4.56 4.17 22.02
CA SER A 52 5.56 3.15 21.68
C SER A 52 6.75 3.25 22.62
N GLU A 53 7.35 2.11 22.96
CA GLU A 53 8.62 2.05 23.69
C GLU A 53 9.83 1.95 22.75
N LYS A 54 9.61 1.79 21.44
CA LYS A 54 10.64 1.49 20.44
C LYS A 54 10.77 2.54 19.33
N ALA A 55 9.75 3.37 19.17
CA ALA A 55 9.65 4.41 18.15
C ALA A 55 8.96 5.64 18.76
N ASP A 56 8.84 6.72 17.99
CA ASP A 56 8.21 7.96 18.47
C ASP A 56 6.70 7.80 18.72
N LEU A 57 6.06 6.89 17.98
CA LEU A 57 4.68 6.44 18.19
C LEU A 57 4.46 5.06 17.58
N ARG A 58 3.37 4.40 17.99
CA ARG A 58 2.87 3.18 17.37
C ARG A 58 1.59 3.47 16.60
N ALA A 59 1.48 2.94 15.39
CA ALA A 59 0.28 3.00 14.56
C ALA A 59 -0.22 1.58 14.26
N GLN A 60 -1.49 1.33 14.58
CA GLN A 60 -2.19 0.10 14.19
C GLN A 60 -3.16 0.41 13.06
N PHE A 61 -3.19 -0.43 12.04
CA PHE A 61 -3.98 -0.22 10.83
C PHE A 61 -5.03 -1.32 10.70
N PHE A 62 -6.29 -0.95 10.55
CA PHE A 62 -7.39 -1.88 10.39
C PHE A 62 -8.13 -1.61 9.09
N ASN A 63 -8.46 -2.67 8.35
CA ASN A 63 -9.29 -2.59 7.16
C ASN A 63 -10.74 -2.25 7.52
N ALA A 64 -11.55 -1.92 6.52
CA ALA A 64 -12.96 -1.57 6.70
C ALA A 64 -13.81 -2.69 7.36
N ASP A 65 -13.37 -3.95 7.29
CA ASP A 65 -14.03 -5.09 7.95
C ASP A 65 -13.58 -5.29 9.42
N GLY A 66 -12.64 -4.48 9.91
CA GLY A 66 -12.06 -4.56 11.26
C GLY A 66 -10.89 -5.53 11.39
N SER A 67 -10.44 -6.18 10.30
CA SER A 67 -9.22 -7.00 10.31
C SER A 67 -7.97 -6.12 10.40
N GLU A 68 -6.95 -6.57 11.15
CA GLU A 68 -5.68 -5.84 11.26
C GLU A 68 -4.80 -6.07 10.02
N SER A 69 -4.13 -5.02 9.58
CA SER A 69 -3.14 -5.04 8.50
C SER A 69 -1.76 -4.64 9.04
N GLY A 70 -0.70 -5.24 8.49
CA GLY A 70 0.66 -5.06 9.01
C GLY A 70 1.19 -3.63 8.85
N ALA A 71 0.91 -2.98 7.72
CA ALA A 71 1.25 -1.59 7.43
C ALA A 71 0.43 -1.07 6.24
N CYS A 72 0.28 0.25 6.14
CA CYS A 72 -0.22 0.93 4.95
C CYS A 72 0.65 2.15 4.63
N GLY A 73 1.25 2.20 3.43
CA GLY A 73 2.13 3.29 3.02
C GLY A 73 1.43 4.66 2.97
N ASN A 74 0.16 4.70 2.51
CA ASN A 74 -0.62 5.93 2.42
C ASN A 74 -1.00 6.47 3.81
N ALA A 75 -1.45 5.60 4.71
CA ALA A 75 -1.78 5.96 6.08
C ALA A 75 -0.54 6.43 6.84
N THR A 76 0.61 5.78 6.63
CA THR A 76 1.89 6.14 7.27
C THR A 76 2.27 7.60 6.96
N ARG A 77 2.08 8.08 5.73
CA ARG A 77 2.31 9.50 5.38
C ARG A 77 1.41 10.44 6.19
N CYS A 78 0.14 10.09 6.37
CA CYS A 78 -0.81 10.89 7.16
C CYS A 78 -0.42 10.93 8.64
N VAL A 79 -0.06 9.78 9.21
CA VAL A 79 0.37 9.66 10.61
C VAL A 79 1.66 10.45 10.85
N ALA A 80 2.64 10.31 9.97
CA ALA A 80 3.89 11.05 10.04
C ALA A 80 3.65 12.56 9.93
N ASP A 81 2.76 13.02 9.03
CA ASP A 81 2.40 14.43 8.92
C ASP A 81 1.81 15.00 10.21
N ILE A 82 0.89 14.27 10.85
CA ILE A 82 0.30 14.65 12.15
C ILE A 82 1.41 14.78 13.19
N PHE A 83 2.21 13.73 13.36
CA PHE A 83 3.21 13.68 14.43
C PHE A 83 4.28 14.77 14.26
N MET A 84 4.83 14.91 13.06
CA MET A 84 5.84 15.92 12.74
C MET A 84 5.34 17.35 13.01
N LYS A 85 4.07 17.65 12.69
CA LYS A 85 3.46 18.96 13.02
C LYS A 85 3.31 19.18 14.51
N GLU A 86 2.92 18.15 15.26
CA GLU A 86 2.74 18.24 16.72
C GLU A 86 4.06 18.44 17.46
N GLN A 87 5.13 17.78 17.01
CA GLN A 87 6.45 17.86 17.63
C GLN A 87 7.31 19.01 17.10
N GLY A 88 6.94 19.64 15.99
CA GLY A 88 7.81 20.59 15.29
C GLY A 88 9.10 19.93 14.78
N SER A 89 9.00 18.69 14.31
CA SER A 89 10.12 17.89 13.79
C SER A 89 9.94 17.63 12.29
N ASP A 90 11.06 17.44 11.58
CA ASP A 90 11.06 17.05 10.16
C ASP A 90 11.25 15.54 9.94
N HIS A 91 11.37 14.75 11.01
CA HIS A 91 11.51 13.30 10.96
C HIS A 91 10.75 12.63 12.10
N CYS A 92 10.35 11.38 11.87
CA CYS A 92 9.79 10.50 12.90
C CYS A 92 9.98 9.02 12.57
N SER A 93 9.87 8.20 13.60
CA SER A 93 9.82 6.73 13.56
C SER A 93 8.46 6.24 14.02
N ILE A 94 7.87 5.31 13.28
CA ILE A 94 6.52 4.77 13.54
C ILE A 94 6.61 3.26 13.68
N GLU A 95 6.28 2.72 14.85
CA GLU A 95 6.13 1.29 15.07
C GLU A 95 4.82 0.80 14.43
N THR A 96 4.90 -0.24 13.59
CA THR A 96 3.77 -0.88 12.92
C THR A 96 3.81 -2.40 13.11
N GLY A 97 2.77 -3.11 12.67
CA GLY A 97 2.79 -4.58 12.64
C GLY A 97 3.87 -5.16 11.72
N GLY A 98 4.30 -4.40 10.70
CA GLY A 98 5.37 -4.77 9.78
C GLY A 98 6.80 -4.37 10.22
N GLY A 99 6.95 -3.73 11.39
CA GLY A 99 8.21 -3.19 11.88
C GLY A 99 8.20 -1.66 12.02
N ILE A 100 9.37 -1.07 12.26
CA ILE A 100 9.52 0.38 12.41
C ILE A 100 9.73 1.01 11.03
N LEU A 101 8.88 1.98 10.68
CA LEU A 101 9.01 2.81 9.49
C LEU A 101 9.59 4.16 9.86
N HIS A 102 10.50 4.67 9.04
CA HIS A 102 11.07 6.01 9.19
C HIS A 102 10.46 6.93 8.15
N ALA A 103 10.02 8.11 8.57
CA ALA A 103 9.45 9.11 7.69
C ALA A 103 10.10 10.47 7.93
N GLU A 104 10.13 11.30 6.89
CA GLU A 104 10.66 12.65 6.95
C GLU A 104 9.89 13.60 6.03
N ARG A 105 10.07 14.90 6.26
CA ARG A 105 9.56 15.94 5.36
C ARG A 105 10.30 15.93 4.04
N ALA A 106 9.52 15.99 2.97
CA ALA A 106 10.01 16.25 1.63
C ALA A 106 9.55 17.65 1.18
N GLU A 107 9.96 18.04 -0.02
CA GLU A 107 9.55 19.30 -0.64
C GLU A 107 8.02 19.42 -0.74
N ASN A 108 7.51 20.65 -0.83
CA ASN A 108 6.08 20.94 -0.98
C ASN A 108 5.18 20.33 0.11
N ALA A 109 5.69 20.25 1.35
CA ALA A 109 5.01 19.67 2.51
C ALA A 109 4.64 18.17 2.35
N LEU A 110 5.28 17.47 1.41
CA LEU A 110 5.14 16.04 1.24
C LEU A 110 5.85 15.28 2.36
N VAL A 111 5.57 13.98 2.43
CA VAL A 111 6.19 13.05 3.37
C VAL A 111 6.86 11.93 2.60
N ARG A 112 8.17 11.76 2.82
CA ARG A 112 8.92 10.60 2.32
C ARG A 112 8.94 9.53 3.41
N VAL A 113 8.68 8.28 3.02
CA VAL A 113 8.67 7.13 3.94
C VAL A 113 9.67 6.11 3.44
N ASN A 114 10.57 5.67 4.31
CA ASN A 114 11.41 4.51 4.05
C ASN A 114 10.57 3.24 4.22
N MET A 115 10.17 2.65 3.09
CA MET A 115 9.34 1.45 3.03
C MET A 115 10.13 0.15 3.23
N GLY A 116 11.43 0.24 3.51
CA GLY A 116 12.32 -0.91 3.63
C GLY A 116 12.77 -1.47 2.29
N GLN A 117 13.52 -2.58 2.35
CA GLN A 117 14.02 -3.24 1.14
C GLN A 117 12.97 -4.19 0.56
N PRO A 118 12.83 -4.24 -0.78
CA PRO A 118 11.97 -5.22 -1.42
C PRO A 118 12.55 -6.63 -1.24
N ARG A 119 11.66 -7.60 -1.08
CA ARG A 119 12.01 -9.01 -1.10
C ARG A 119 11.66 -9.60 -2.46
N LEU A 120 12.62 -10.26 -3.07
CA LEU A 120 12.58 -10.63 -4.50
C LEU A 120 12.65 -12.13 -4.75
N GLU A 121 13.03 -12.91 -3.74
CA GLU A 121 13.09 -14.38 -3.83
C GLU A 121 11.68 -14.97 -3.67
N TRP A 122 11.41 -16.07 -4.39
CA TRP A 122 10.05 -16.64 -4.46
C TRP A 122 9.48 -17.04 -3.09
N GLN A 123 10.30 -17.57 -2.18
CA GLN A 123 9.86 -17.91 -0.81
C GLN A 123 9.55 -16.67 0.03
N GLN A 124 10.21 -15.54 -0.27
CA GLN A 124 9.96 -14.29 0.44
C GLN A 124 8.74 -13.55 -0.10
N ILE A 125 8.26 -13.89 -1.31
CA ILE A 125 7.00 -13.42 -1.92
C ILE A 125 5.84 -14.42 -1.69
N PRO A 126 5.99 -15.28 -0.67
CA PRO A 126 5.39 -16.63 -0.57
C PRO A 126 4.73 -17.20 -1.84
N LEU A 127 5.49 -17.44 -2.90
CA LEU A 127 4.98 -18.21 -4.05
C LEU A 127 4.83 -19.70 -3.68
N ALA A 128 3.86 -20.39 -4.31
CA ALA A 128 3.59 -21.80 -4.04
C ALA A 128 4.72 -22.75 -4.46
N GLU A 129 5.56 -22.32 -5.40
CA GLU A 129 6.66 -23.09 -5.97
C GLU A 129 7.74 -22.16 -6.53
N GLU A 130 8.92 -22.71 -6.81
CA GLU A 130 10.04 -21.96 -7.38
C GLU A 130 9.73 -21.45 -8.78
N ARG A 131 9.85 -20.14 -8.98
CA ARG A 131 9.62 -19.43 -10.24
C ARG A 131 10.56 -18.25 -10.38
N ASP A 132 10.84 -17.85 -11.62
CA ASP A 132 11.50 -16.57 -11.89
C ASP A 132 10.55 -15.42 -11.56
N THR A 133 10.86 -14.68 -10.50
CA THR A 133 10.01 -13.59 -10.00
C THR A 133 10.05 -12.35 -10.89
N LEU A 134 10.95 -12.28 -11.87
CA LEU A 134 10.99 -11.21 -12.87
C LEU A 134 10.13 -11.53 -14.11
N MET A 135 9.81 -12.81 -14.32
CA MET A 135 9.14 -13.32 -15.52
C MET A 135 8.11 -14.41 -15.16
N LEU A 136 7.02 -14.00 -14.50
CA LEU A 136 5.94 -14.89 -14.10
C LEU A 136 4.87 -14.99 -15.18
N GLU A 137 4.76 -16.18 -15.78
CA GLU A 137 3.68 -16.53 -16.69
C GLU A 137 2.46 -17.01 -15.88
N LEU A 138 1.49 -16.11 -15.67
CA LEU A 138 0.30 -16.37 -14.84
C LEU A 138 -0.95 -16.71 -15.66
N THR A 139 -0.94 -16.44 -16.96
CA THR A 139 -2.09 -16.70 -17.83
C THR A 139 -1.61 -17.31 -19.14
N GLU A 140 -2.38 -18.24 -19.69
CA GLU A 140 -2.10 -18.85 -21.00
C GLU A 140 -2.28 -17.86 -22.17
N ASN A 141 -2.91 -16.71 -21.94
CA ASN A 141 -3.34 -15.74 -22.96
C ASN A 141 -2.31 -14.65 -23.31
N ALA A 142 -1.01 -14.95 -23.18
CA ALA A 142 0.07 -14.08 -23.68
C ALA A 142 0.10 -12.63 -23.14
N MET A 143 -0.40 -12.39 -21.92
CA MET A 143 -0.04 -11.14 -21.24
C MET A 143 1.47 -11.11 -21.00
N ASN A 144 2.07 -9.91 -21.00
CA ASN A 144 3.48 -9.76 -20.63
C ASN A 144 3.74 -10.45 -19.28
N PRO A 145 4.86 -11.18 -19.15
CA PRO A 145 5.21 -11.86 -17.91
C PRO A 145 5.18 -10.88 -16.74
N ALA A 146 4.51 -11.28 -15.66
CA ALA A 146 4.35 -10.48 -14.48
C ALA A 146 5.65 -10.46 -13.65
N VAL A 147 5.82 -9.44 -12.83
CA VAL A 147 6.90 -9.36 -11.84
C VAL A 147 6.29 -9.52 -10.46
N ALA A 148 6.81 -10.44 -9.66
CA ALA A 148 6.46 -10.56 -8.26
C ALA A 148 7.46 -9.82 -7.38
N VAL A 149 6.95 -9.04 -6.44
CA VAL A 149 7.72 -8.28 -5.46
C VAL A 149 7.00 -8.36 -4.11
N ASN A 150 7.73 -8.38 -3.01
CA ASN A 150 7.14 -8.27 -1.69
C ASN A 150 7.69 -7.05 -0.95
N MET A 151 6.78 -6.16 -0.53
CA MET A 151 7.05 -4.91 0.20
C MET A 151 6.58 -4.99 1.67
N GLY A 152 6.50 -6.19 2.23
CA GLY A 152 5.78 -6.54 3.46
C GLY A 152 4.50 -7.34 3.20
N ASN A 153 3.97 -7.24 1.97
CA ASN A 153 2.86 -8.00 1.40
C ASN A 153 3.17 -8.33 -0.07
N PRO A 154 2.59 -9.41 -0.64
CA PRO A 154 2.84 -9.83 -2.02
C PRO A 154 2.16 -8.90 -3.06
N HIS A 155 2.91 -8.58 -4.10
CA HIS A 155 2.50 -7.77 -5.25
C HIS A 155 2.83 -8.49 -6.56
N CYS A 156 1.92 -8.35 -7.53
CA CYS A 156 2.02 -8.91 -8.86
C CYS A 156 1.84 -7.78 -9.89
N VAL A 157 2.96 -7.34 -10.46
CA VAL A 157 3.04 -6.22 -11.38
C VAL A 157 3.01 -6.72 -12.81
N ILE A 158 2.08 -6.21 -13.62
CA ILE A 158 1.86 -6.61 -15.00
C ILE A 158 1.95 -5.38 -15.88
N PHE A 159 2.93 -5.37 -16.78
CA PHE A 159 3.09 -4.28 -17.74
C PHE A 159 2.15 -4.48 -18.93
N VAL A 160 1.33 -3.47 -19.22
CA VAL A 160 0.30 -3.48 -20.26
C VAL A 160 0.46 -2.28 -21.18
N ASP A 161 -0.06 -2.39 -22.40
CA ASP A 161 0.01 -1.29 -23.37
C ASP A 161 -0.89 -0.11 -22.98
N ASP A 162 -2.00 -0.39 -22.29
CA ASP A 162 -2.99 0.61 -21.86
C ASP A 162 -3.61 0.18 -20.52
N ALA A 163 -3.30 0.93 -19.46
CA ALA A 163 -3.81 0.66 -18.12
C ALA A 163 -5.28 1.07 -17.95
N GLU A 164 -5.81 1.98 -18.78
CA GLU A 164 -7.20 2.46 -18.66
C GLU A 164 -8.23 1.46 -19.18
N GLN A 165 -7.79 0.47 -19.96
CA GLN A 165 -8.66 -0.65 -20.32
C GLN A 165 -9.19 -1.34 -19.06
N ALA A 166 -10.41 -1.89 -19.14
CA ALA A 166 -11.09 -2.58 -18.05
C ALA A 166 -10.45 -3.94 -17.70
N LEU A 167 -9.11 -4.03 -17.68
CA LEU A 167 -8.33 -5.20 -17.32
C LEU A 167 -8.37 -5.45 -15.81
N VAL A 168 -8.41 -4.38 -15.01
CA VAL A 168 -8.33 -4.46 -13.54
C VAL A 168 -9.46 -5.31 -12.96
N GLU A 169 -10.72 -4.96 -13.22
CA GLU A 169 -11.88 -5.70 -12.70
C GLU A 169 -12.05 -7.08 -13.37
N ARG A 170 -11.61 -7.23 -14.62
CA ARG A 170 -11.76 -8.48 -15.38
C ARG A 170 -10.71 -9.53 -15.01
N ILE A 171 -9.48 -9.12 -14.74
CA ILE A 171 -8.31 -9.98 -14.58
C ILE A 171 -7.83 -10.00 -13.12
N GLY A 172 -7.90 -8.85 -12.43
CA GLY A 172 -7.50 -8.69 -11.03
C GLY A 172 -8.01 -9.81 -10.11
N PRO A 173 -9.32 -10.11 -10.07
CA PRO A 173 -9.84 -11.19 -9.22
C PRO A 173 -9.24 -12.56 -9.52
N THR A 174 -8.95 -12.85 -10.79
CA THR A 174 -8.36 -14.15 -11.17
C THR A 174 -6.92 -14.25 -10.70
N ILE A 175 -6.15 -13.16 -10.80
CA ILE A 175 -4.74 -13.14 -10.39
C ILE A 175 -4.60 -13.05 -8.87
N GLU A 176 -5.44 -12.28 -8.18
CA GLU A 176 -5.49 -12.23 -6.71
C GLU A 176 -5.60 -13.64 -6.11
N HIS A 177 -6.44 -14.47 -6.73
CA HIS A 177 -6.73 -15.83 -6.29
C HIS A 177 -5.92 -16.91 -7.04
N HIS A 178 -4.92 -16.52 -7.82
CA HIS A 178 -4.14 -17.46 -8.60
C HIS A 178 -3.38 -18.43 -7.67
N LYS A 179 -3.35 -19.72 -8.03
CA LYS A 179 -2.80 -20.80 -7.18
C LYS A 179 -1.33 -20.61 -6.80
N LEU A 180 -0.59 -19.85 -7.61
CA LEU A 180 0.82 -19.50 -7.33
C LEU A 180 0.97 -18.57 -6.12
N PHE A 181 -0.09 -17.86 -5.70
CA PHE A 181 -0.10 -16.98 -4.54
C PHE A 181 -1.00 -17.54 -3.42
N PRO A 182 -0.51 -18.49 -2.59
CA PRO A 182 -1.27 -19.07 -1.46
C PRO A 182 -1.84 -18.03 -0.49
N GLU A 183 -1.11 -16.94 -0.28
CA GLU A 183 -1.52 -15.82 0.59
C GLU A 183 -2.30 -14.70 -0.15
N ARG A 184 -2.73 -15.00 -1.40
CA ARG A 184 -3.23 -14.06 -2.39
C ARG A 184 -2.20 -12.97 -2.72
N THR A 185 -2.52 -12.08 -3.65
CA THR A 185 -1.62 -10.97 -4.03
C THR A 185 -2.41 -9.72 -4.37
N ASN A 186 -1.79 -8.55 -4.19
CA ASN A 186 -2.22 -7.35 -4.91
C ASN A 186 -1.80 -7.48 -6.37
N VAL A 187 -2.56 -6.87 -7.28
CA VAL A 187 -2.31 -6.93 -8.72
C VAL A 187 -2.25 -5.51 -9.28
N GLU A 188 -1.09 -5.14 -9.80
CA GLU A 188 -0.85 -3.83 -10.39
C GLU A 188 -0.77 -3.95 -11.92
N PHE A 189 -1.62 -3.23 -12.63
CA PHE A 189 -1.57 -3.09 -14.07
C PHE A 189 -0.88 -1.76 -14.40
N VAL A 190 0.22 -1.83 -15.14
CA VAL A 190 1.14 -0.70 -15.32
C VAL A 190 1.38 -0.43 -16.78
N GLN A 191 1.11 0.80 -17.20
CA GLN A 191 1.51 1.30 -18.51
C GLN A 191 2.73 2.21 -18.36
N VAL A 192 3.75 1.96 -19.16
CA VAL A 192 4.91 2.86 -19.29
C VAL A 192 4.53 3.94 -20.30
N LEU A 193 4.51 5.20 -19.87
CA LEU A 193 4.16 6.32 -20.72
C LEU A 193 5.38 6.79 -21.54
N GLU A 194 5.13 7.52 -22.64
CA GLU A 194 6.20 8.01 -23.53
C GLU A 194 7.22 8.92 -22.81
N ASP A 195 6.80 9.61 -21.74
CA ASP A 195 7.64 10.48 -20.93
C ASP A 195 8.37 9.75 -19.78
N GLY A 196 8.28 8.43 -19.71
CA GLY A 196 8.93 7.59 -18.70
C GLY A 196 8.16 7.46 -17.39
N ARG A 197 7.04 8.15 -17.21
CA ARG A 197 6.17 7.98 -16.04
C ARG A 197 5.38 6.68 -16.14
N LEU A 198 4.93 6.18 -14.99
CA LEU A 198 4.17 4.93 -14.92
C LEU A 198 2.73 5.20 -14.54
N ARG A 199 1.78 4.81 -15.39
CA ARG A 199 0.36 4.81 -15.03
C ARG A 199 0.00 3.48 -14.40
N GLN A 200 -0.43 3.50 -13.14
CA GLN A 200 -0.76 2.29 -12.37
C GLN A 200 -2.24 2.27 -11.97
N ARG A 201 -2.88 1.13 -12.17
CA ARG A 201 -4.15 0.77 -11.51
C ARG A 201 -3.98 -0.52 -10.71
N THR A 202 -4.63 -0.60 -9.56
CA THR A 202 -4.40 -1.69 -8.61
C THR A 202 -5.71 -2.36 -8.24
N TRP A 203 -5.76 -3.68 -8.47
CA TRP A 203 -6.70 -4.57 -7.79
C TRP A 203 -6.06 -5.00 -6.47
N GLU A 204 -6.60 -4.52 -5.36
CA GLU A 204 -6.04 -4.77 -4.04
C GLU A 204 -6.55 -6.10 -3.49
N ARG A 205 -5.67 -6.80 -2.76
CA ARG A 205 -6.04 -8.02 -2.03
C ARG A 205 -7.17 -7.68 -1.07
N GLY A 206 -8.32 -8.33 -1.22
CA GLY A 206 -9.57 -7.93 -0.58
C GLY A 206 -10.70 -7.64 -1.57
N GLY A 207 -10.39 -7.61 -2.87
CA GLY A 207 -11.38 -7.77 -3.93
C GLY A 207 -11.98 -6.47 -4.46
N TYR A 208 -11.20 -5.38 -4.51
CA TYR A 208 -11.64 -4.11 -5.09
C TYR A 208 -10.48 -3.35 -5.76
N GLU A 209 -10.83 -2.45 -6.69
CA GLU A 209 -9.88 -1.49 -7.23
C GLU A 209 -9.75 -0.30 -6.27
N THR A 210 -8.52 0.05 -5.90
CA THR A 210 -8.23 1.18 -5.01
C THR A 210 -7.85 2.45 -5.77
N LEU A 211 -8.06 3.61 -5.14
CA LEU A 211 -7.58 4.89 -5.69
C LEU A 211 -6.05 5.01 -5.61
N ALA A 212 -5.43 4.41 -4.60
CA ALA A 212 -3.99 4.41 -4.42
C ALA A 212 -3.55 3.26 -3.50
N CYS A 213 -2.48 2.57 -3.89
CA CYS A 213 -1.79 1.59 -3.05
C CYS A 213 -0.32 1.98 -2.92
N GLY A 214 0.11 2.41 -1.74
CA GLY A 214 1.49 2.89 -1.52
C GLY A 214 2.55 1.79 -1.63
N SER A 215 2.29 0.59 -1.09
CA SER A 215 3.20 -0.55 -1.25
C SER A 215 3.20 -1.08 -2.69
N GLY A 216 2.03 -1.00 -3.37
CA GLY A 216 1.90 -1.31 -4.80
C GLY A 216 2.74 -0.37 -5.67
N ALA A 217 2.69 0.94 -5.43
CA ALA A 217 3.56 1.90 -6.11
C ALA A 217 5.05 1.59 -5.90
N CYS A 218 5.46 1.21 -4.68
CA CYS A 218 6.83 0.78 -4.43
C CYS A 218 7.18 -0.49 -5.22
N ALA A 219 6.28 -1.48 -5.25
CA ALA A 219 6.47 -2.72 -6.02
C ALA A 219 6.58 -2.44 -7.52
N VAL A 220 5.78 -1.53 -8.06
CA VAL A 220 5.82 -1.09 -9.46
C VAL A 220 7.15 -0.41 -9.79
N GLY A 221 7.62 0.52 -8.96
CA GLY A 221 8.92 1.15 -9.15
C GLY A 221 10.06 0.12 -9.15
N VAL A 222 10.06 -0.82 -8.20
CA VAL A 222 11.02 -1.93 -8.15
C VAL A 222 10.95 -2.80 -9.40
N ALA A 223 9.75 -3.18 -9.83
CA ALA A 223 9.53 -4.02 -11.01
C ALA A 223 10.02 -3.33 -12.29
N ALA A 224 9.70 -2.05 -12.47
CA ALA A 224 10.09 -1.28 -13.65
C ALA A 224 11.60 -1.12 -13.76
N ILE A 225 12.28 -0.83 -12.63
CA ILE A 225 13.75 -0.74 -12.58
C ILE A 225 14.38 -2.10 -12.89
N ARG A 226 13.89 -3.19 -12.28
CA ARG A 226 14.43 -4.54 -12.53
C ARG A 226 14.22 -5.03 -13.96
N ARG A 227 13.17 -4.54 -14.63
CA ARG A 227 12.85 -4.84 -16.04
C ARG A 227 13.51 -3.86 -17.01
N GLU A 228 14.27 -2.88 -16.51
CA GLU A 228 14.92 -1.83 -17.31
C GLU A 228 13.92 -1.03 -18.17
N LEU A 229 12.69 -0.84 -17.68
CA LEU A 229 11.60 -0.13 -18.36
C LEU A 229 11.58 1.38 -18.08
N VAL A 230 12.41 1.83 -17.15
CA VAL A 230 12.56 3.23 -16.75
C VAL A 230 14.04 3.55 -16.59
N GLU A 231 14.41 4.80 -16.82
CA GLU A 231 15.78 5.26 -16.63
C GLU A 231 16.03 5.65 -15.16
N GLY A 232 17.10 5.12 -14.57
CA GLY A 232 17.50 5.48 -13.20
C GLY A 232 16.69 4.77 -12.11
N ARG A 233 16.55 5.44 -10.95
CA ARG A 233 15.94 4.88 -9.73
C ARG A 233 14.85 5.76 -9.13
N GLU A 234 14.57 6.89 -9.76
CA GLU A 234 13.48 7.81 -9.39
C GLU A 234 12.40 7.66 -10.46
N VAL A 235 11.18 7.35 -10.02
CA VAL A 235 10.07 7.01 -10.92
C VAL A 235 8.83 7.69 -10.38
N GLU A 236 8.14 8.43 -11.25
CA GLU A 236 6.86 9.05 -10.94
C GLU A 236 5.73 8.09 -11.34
N ILE A 237 4.85 7.77 -10.38
CA ILE A 237 3.77 6.80 -10.57
C ILE A 237 2.42 7.48 -10.41
N ILE A 238 1.64 7.48 -11.49
CA ILE A 238 0.30 8.06 -11.56
C ILE A 238 -0.73 7.01 -11.15
N LEU A 239 -1.31 7.18 -9.97
CA LEU A 239 -2.42 6.38 -9.44
C LEU A 239 -3.76 7.07 -9.75
N ASN A 240 -4.88 6.37 -9.54
CA ASN A 240 -6.22 6.94 -9.78
C ASN A 240 -6.47 8.20 -8.94
N GLY A 241 -5.99 8.22 -7.69
CA GLY A 241 -6.21 9.33 -6.76
C GLY A 241 -5.07 10.34 -6.67
N GLY A 242 -4.01 10.22 -7.48
CA GLY A 242 -2.89 11.16 -7.50
C GLY A 242 -1.54 10.50 -7.82
N THR A 243 -0.48 11.29 -7.78
CA THR A 243 0.88 10.86 -8.14
C THR A 243 1.73 10.61 -6.89
N LEU A 244 2.58 9.59 -6.93
CA LEU A 244 3.62 9.29 -5.94
C LEU A 244 5.00 9.24 -6.58
#